data_AF-A0A238D4E5-F1
#
_entry.id   AF-A0A238D4E5-F1
#
_cell.length_a   1.000
_cell.length_b   1.000
_cell.length_c   1.000
_cell.angle_alpha   90.00
_cell.angle_beta   90.00
_cell.angle_gamma   90.00
#
_symmetry.space_group_name_H-M   'P 1'
#
loop_
_entity.id
_entity.type
_entity.pdbx_description
1 polymer ?
#
loop_
_entity_poly.entity_id
_entity_poly.type
_entity_poly.pdbx_seq_one_letter_code
_entity_poly.pdbx_strand_id
1 'polypeptide(L)'
;MLEQLIKKYLMTGAKVDPVKFDQPDLLVSDLGLDSLGLVEMLFEVEEHFGFQIADPMQFQNMRFQDMVAAIEAEVRAHNNGELPEIQMPDSSASPSQ
;
A
#
# COMPACT_ATOMS: atom_id res chain seq x y z
N MET A 1 5.91 -7.31 0.93
CA MET A 1 5.13 -7.04 2.16
C MET A 1 4.20 -5.85 1.97
N LEU A 2 4.69 -4.66 1.62
CA LEU A 2 3.85 -3.47 1.33
C LEU A 2 2.89 -3.68 0.15
N GLU A 3 3.40 -4.13 -1.00
CA GLU A 3 2.57 -4.35 -2.19
C GLU A 3 1.38 -5.28 -1.91
N GLN A 4 1.60 -6.33 -1.13
CA GLN A 4 0.57 -7.30 -0.78
C GLN A 4 -0.50 -6.69 0.12
N LEU A 5 -0.13 -5.79 1.04
CA LEU A 5 -1.08 -5.04 1.87
C LEU A 5 -1.97 -4.15 1.00
N ILE A 6 -1.34 -3.39 0.11
CA ILE A 6 -2.04 -2.52 -0.85
C ILE A 6 -2.99 -3.35 -1.73
N LYS A 7 -2.49 -4.42 -2.36
CA LYS A 7 -3.32 -5.33 -3.17
C LYS A 7 -4.49 -5.89 -2.38
N LYS A 8 -4.28 -6.33 -1.13
CA LYS A 8 -5.34 -6.83 -0.25
C LYS A 8 -6.41 -5.76 0.01
N TYR A 9 -6.00 -4.52 0.31
CA TYR A 9 -6.91 -3.40 0.49
C TYR A 9 -7.74 -3.15 -0.77
N LEU A 10 -7.09 -3.12 -1.93
CA LEU A 10 -7.76 -2.91 -3.22
C LEU A 10 -8.74 -4.02 -3.59
N MET A 11 -8.38 -5.27 -3.30
CA MET A 11 -9.27 -6.42 -3.54
C MET A 11 -10.46 -6.43 -2.57
N THR A 12 -10.26 -6.00 -1.32
CA THR A 12 -11.29 -6.06 -0.27
C THR A 12 -12.21 -4.84 -0.28
N GLY A 13 -11.64 -3.64 -0.33
CA GLY A 13 -12.35 -2.36 -0.32
C GLY A 13 -12.86 -1.95 -1.70
N ALA A 14 -11.95 -1.85 -2.67
CA ALA A 14 -12.27 -1.39 -4.03
C ALA A 14 -12.76 -2.51 -4.98
N LYS A 15 -12.81 -3.77 -4.52
CA LYS A 15 -13.20 -4.95 -5.31
C LYS A 15 -12.44 -5.09 -6.63
N VAL A 16 -11.17 -4.70 -6.62
CA VAL A 16 -10.29 -4.78 -7.79
C VAL A 16 -9.95 -6.24 -8.09
N ASP A 17 -10.11 -6.64 -9.35
CA ASP A 17 -9.68 -7.95 -9.80
C ASP A 17 -8.15 -8.12 -9.74
N PRO A 18 -7.63 -9.23 -9.19
CA PRO A 18 -6.20 -9.45 -9.05
C PRO A 18 -5.46 -9.51 -10.40
N VAL A 19 -6.16 -9.88 -11.48
CA VAL A 19 -5.61 -9.90 -12.84
C VAL A 19 -5.22 -8.51 -13.33
N LYS A 20 -5.86 -7.45 -12.82
CA LYS A 20 -5.51 -6.08 -13.21
C LYS A 20 -4.09 -5.73 -12.79
N PHE A 21 -3.62 -6.24 -11.64
CA PHE A 21 -2.26 -5.99 -11.13
C PHE A 21 -1.15 -6.61 -12.00
N ASP A 22 -1.48 -7.54 -12.90
CA ASP A 22 -0.54 -8.09 -13.87
C ASP A 22 -0.24 -7.11 -15.01
N GLN A 23 -1.09 -6.09 -15.19
CA GLN A 23 -0.90 -5.08 -16.22
C GLN A 23 0.15 -4.04 -15.78
N PRO A 24 1.30 -3.92 -16.49
CA PRO A 24 2.34 -2.97 -16.12
C PRO A 24 1.90 -1.50 -16.29
N ASP A 25 0.98 -1.25 -17.22
CA ASP A 25 0.42 0.08 -17.49
C ASP A 25 -0.82 0.41 -16.65
N LEU A 26 -1.15 -0.41 -15.64
CA LEU A 26 -2.29 -0.17 -14.76
C LEU A 26 -2.11 1.14 -14.00
N LEU A 27 -2.99 2.10 -14.25
CA LEU A 27 -3.04 3.35 -13.51
C LEU A 27 -3.83 3.19 -12.22
N VAL A 28 -3.46 3.95 -11.18
CA VAL A 28 -4.22 3.99 -9.93
C VAL A 28 -5.66 4.46 -10.17
N SER A 29 -5.85 5.41 -11.08
CA SER A 29 -7.19 5.84 -11.54
C SER A 29 -8.00 4.72 -12.22
N ASP A 30 -7.37 3.73 -12.86
CA ASP A 30 -8.07 2.60 -13.51
C ASP A 30 -8.57 1.55 -12.49
N LEU A 31 -8.02 1.58 -11.27
CA LEU A 31 -8.49 0.74 -10.17
C LEU A 31 -9.89 1.13 -9.69
N GLY A 32 -10.42 2.28 -10.11
CA GLY A 32 -11.68 2.80 -9.61
C GLY A 32 -11.56 3.29 -8.16
N LEU A 33 -10.35 3.69 -7.75
CA LEU A 33 -10.14 4.36 -6.47
C LEU A 33 -10.66 5.80 -6.57
N ASP A 34 -11.68 6.10 -5.78
CA ASP A 34 -12.04 7.48 -5.49
C ASP A 34 -10.93 8.18 -4.69
N SER A 35 -10.92 9.51 -4.72
CA SER A 35 -9.98 10.33 -3.94
C SER A 35 -9.98 9.98 -2.46
N LEU A 36 -11.15 9.63 -1.90
CA LEU A 36 -11.27 9.16 -0.53
C LEU A 36 -10.65 7.77 -0.34
N GLY A 37 -10.95 6.80 -1.21
CA GLY A 37 -10.42 5.45 -1.09
C GLY A 37 -8.90 5.37 -1.23
N LEU A 38 -8.31 6.24 -2.06
CA LEU A 38 -6.86 6.41 -2.14
C LEU A 38 -6.29 6.94 -0.82
N VAL A 39 -6.88 7.98 -0.25
CA VAL A 39 -6.43 8.57 1.02
C VAL A 39 -6.58 7.56 2.17
N GLU A 40 -7.70 6.84 2.26
CA GLU A 40 -7.92 5.82 3.29
C GLU A 40 -6.89 4.68 3.22
N MET A 41 -6.61 4.19 2.00
CA MET A 41 -5.58 3.18 1.79
C MET A 41 -4.20 3.68 2.22
N LEU A 42 -3.84 4.91 1.83
CA LEU A 42 -2.54 5.49 2.18
C LEU A 42 -2.45 5.73 3.68
N PHE A 43 -3.52 6.17 4.32
CA PHE A 43 -3.57 6.38 5.77
C PHE A 43 -3.32 5.08 6.54
N GLU A 44 -3.95 3.97 6.13
CA GLU A 44 -3.69 2.65 6.72
C GLU A 44 -2.22 2.26 6.59
N VAL A 45 -1.62 2.49 5.42
CA VAL A 45 -0.20 2.24 5.17
C VAL A 45 0.68 3.17 6.04
N GLU A 46 0.40 4.47 6.08
CA GLU A 46 1.10 5.46 6.92
C GLU A 46 1.10 5.06 8.40
N GLU A 47 -0.05 4.66 8.94
CA GLU A 47 -0.18 4.22 10.33
C GLU A 47 0.58 2.92 10.60
N HIS A 48 0.57 1.97 9.65
CA HIS A 48 1.30 0.71 9.79
C HIS A 48 2.82 0.88 9.80
N PHE A 49 3.33 1.84 9.03
CA PHE A 49 4.77 2.03 8.82
C PHE A 49 5.35 3.24 9.55
N GLY A 50 4.50 4.06 10.18
CA GLY A 50 4.91 5.22 10.97
C GLY A 50 5.51 6.37 10.15
N PHE A 51 5.02 6.60 8.93
CA PHE A 51 5.46 7.69 8.05
C PHE A 51 4.28 8.52 7.58
N GLN A 52 4.56 9.65 6.92
CA GLN A 52 3.53 10.53 6.37
C GLN A 52 3.84 10.91 4.93
N ILE A 53 2.85 10.78 4.07
CA ILE A 53 2.83 11.14 2.68
C ILE A 53 2.36 12.58 2.57
N ALA A 54 3.20 13.44 1.99
CA ALA A 54 2.87 14.86 1.86
C ALA A 54 1.73 15.13 0.87
N ASP A 55 1.65 14.37 -0.22
CA ASP A 55 0.60 14.53 -1.24
C ASP A 55 0.08 13.16 -1.69
N PRO A 56 -1.04 12.65 -1.14
CA PRO A 56 -1.59 11.36 -1.54
C PRO A 56 -2.17 11.39 -2.98
N MET A 57 -2.61 12.56 -3.44
CA MET A 57 -3.24 12.72 -4.76
C MET A 57 -2.24 12.57 -5.91
N GLN A 58 -0.94 12.79 -5.69
CA GLN A 58 0.10 12.60 -6.70
C GLN A 58 0.09 11.17 -7.28
N PHE A 59 -0.27 10.18 -6.45
CA PHE A 59 -0.31 8.78 -6.84
C PHE A 59 -1.51 8.42 -7.72
N GLN A 60 -2.59 9.21 -7.68
CA GLN A 60 -3.83 8.91 -8.41
C GLN A 60 -3.59 8.79 -9.93
N ASN A 61 -2.68 9.61 -10.45
CA ASN A 61 -2.33 9.64 -11.88
C ASN A 61 -1.09 8.81 -12.22
N MET A 62 -0.46 8.15 -11.24
CA MET A 62 0.69 7.28 -11.45
C MET A 62 0.25 5.86 -11.79
N ARG A 63 1.19 5.06 -12.33
CA ARG A 63 0.98 3.62 -12.43
C ARG A 63 1.00 3.02 -11.04
N PHE A 64 0.22 1.97 -10.85
CA PHE A 64 0.14 1.22 -9.62
C PHE A 64 1.53 0.78 -9.14
N GLN A 65 2.37 0.28 -10.05
CA GLN A 65 3.73 -0.14 -9.72
C GLN A 65 4.62 1.01 -9.27
N ASP A 66 4.52 2.18 -9.91
CA ASP A 66 5.28 3.37 -9.52
C ASP A 66 4.82 3.90 -8.15
N MET A 67 3.50 3.89 -7.88
CA MET A 67 2.97 4.25 -6.55
C MET A 67 3.53 3.33 -5.48
N VAL A 68 3.47 2.02 -5.67
CA VAL A 68 4.00 1.04 -4.71
C VAL A 68 5.49 1.26 -4.47
N ALA A 69 6.27 1.47 -5.54
CA ALA A 69 7.70 1.72 -5.44
C ALA A 69 8.02 3.05 -4.73
N ALA A 70 7.25 4.11 -4.99
CA ALA A 70 7.41 5.40 -4.34
C ALA A 70 7.12 5.31 -2.83
N ILE A 71 6.02 4.68 -2.45
CA ILE A 71 5.67 4.44 -1.04
C ILE A 71 6.74 3.57 -0.38
N GLU A 72 7.21 2.51 -1.05
CA GLU A 72 8.26 1.64 -0.51
C GLU A 72 9.56 2.41 -0.27
N ALA A 73 9.93 3.30 -1.20
CA ALA A 73 11.10 4.16 -1.06
C ALA A 73 10.96 5.13 0.11
N GLU A 74 9.77 5.73 0.30
CA GLU A 74 9.46 6.61 1.42
C GLU A 74 9.59 5.85 2.76
N VAL A 75 8.94 4.68 2.85
CA VAL A 75 8.99 3.83 4.05
C VAL A 75 10.43 3.48 4.39
N ARG A 76 11.23 3.03 3.41
CA ARG A 76 12.65 2.73 3.62
C ARG A 76 13.42 3.96 4.04
N ALA A 77 13.24 5.11 3.39
CA ALA A 77 13.94 6.34 3.75
C ALA A 77 13.68 6.74 5.22
N HIS A 78 12.46 6.53 5.71
CA HIS A 78 12.05 6.82 7.08
C HIS A 78 12.50 5.74 8.09
N ASN A 79 12.65 4.48 7.67
CA ASN A 79 12.99 3.34 8.52
C ASN A 79 14.46 2.88 8.38
N ASN A 80 15.41 3.81 8.23
CA ASN A 80 16.84 3.53 8.10
C ASN A 80 17.22 2.59 6.93
N GLY A 81 16.41 2.57 5.87
CA GLY A 81 16.58 1.73 4.68
C GLY A 81 15.86 0.39 4.74
N GLU A 82 15.20 0.06 5.85
CA GLU A 82 14.54 -1.22 6.05
C GLU A 82 13.02 -1.08 5.89
N LEU A 83 12.36 -2.16 5.44
CA LEU A 83 10.89 -2.23 5.44
C LEU A 83 10.47 -2.88 6.76
N PRO A 84 9.74 -2.18 7.64
CA PRO A 84 9.16 -2.79 8.83
C PRO A 84 8.42 -4.08 8.47
N GLU A 85 8.62 -5.14 9.27
CA GLU A 85 7.75 -6.30 9.20
C GLU A 85 6.34 -5.85 9.60
N ILE A 86 5.45 -5.77 8.61
CA ILE A 86 4.02 -5.56 8.86
C ILE A 86 3.58 -6.77 9.68
N GLN A 87 3.29 -6.56 10.96
CA GLN A 87 2.62 -7.55 11.79
C GLN A 87 1.20 -7.72 11.25
N MET A 88 1.06 -8.45 10.14
CA MET A 88 -0.19 -9.15 9.88
C MET A 88 -0.38 -10.05 11.10
N PRO A 89 -1.52 -9.99 11.81
CA PRO A 89 -1.75 -10.87 12.94
C PRO A 89 -1.75 -12.30 12.39
N ASP A 90 -0.58 -12.92 12.43
CA ASP A 90 -0.43 -14.33 12.20
C ASP A 90 -1.22 -14.99 13.31
N SER A 91 -2.24 -15.76 12.93
CA SER A 91 -2.88 -16.71 13.84
C SER A 91 -1.87 -17.82 14.14
N SER A 92 -0.79 -17.49 14.83
CA SER A 92 0.17 -18.40 15.42
C SER A 92 0.57 -17.85 16.78
N ALA A 93 -0.19 -18.28 17.78
CA ALA A 93 0.16 -18.13 19.18
C ALA A 93 1.58 -18.66 19.47
N SER A 94 2.39 -17.91 20.20
CA SER A 94 2.59 -18.16 21.64
C SER A 94 3.65 -17.25 22.26
N PRO A 95 3.47 -16.83 23.53
CA PRO A 95 4.48 -16.12 24.30
C PRO A 95 5.53 -17.11 24.80
N SER A 96 6.80 -16.70 24.84
CA SER A 96 7.80 -17.24 25.76
C SER A 96 9.05 -16.37 25.73
N GLN A 97 9.20 -15.47 26.71
CA GLN A 97 10.18 -15.66 27.78
C GLN A 97 9.87 -14.76 28.98
#